data_AF-A0A2D8EQZ4-F1
#
_entry.id   AF-A0A2D8EQZ4-F1
#
_cell.length_a   1.000
_cell.length_b   1.000
_cell.length_c   1.000
_cell.angle_alpha   90.00
_cell.angle_beta   90.00
_cell.angle_gamma   90.00
#
_symmetry.space_group_name_H-M   'P 1'
#
loop_
_entity.id
_entity.type
_entity.pdbx_description
1 polymer ?
#
loop_
_entity_poly.entity_id
_entity_poly.type
_entity_poly.pdbx_seq_one_letter_code
_entity_poly.pdbx_strand_id
1 'polypeptide(L)'
;MLFLINDQITEIEIPEMHLAKRWQSLGCGDPYGMRAREALNFASRVVGEHLKEHIPLEDSLLQDLGSLIIAKTGANAVLFPIFGDVVGEPRLTILPETILESLRDRHHREGKAPDVREIWPNAA
;
A
#
# COMPACT_ATOMS: atom_id res chain seq x y z
N MET A 1 9.32 6.59 -7.12
CA MET A 1 8.84 5.22 -7.34
C MET A 1 7.37 5.16 -7.00
N LEU A 2 6.55 4.58 -7.86
CA LEU A 2 5.13 4.43 -7.60
C LEU A 2 4.85 3.22 -6.70
N PHE A 3 3.86 3.39 -5.83
CA PHE A 3 3.34 2.33 -4.98
C PHE A 3 1.82 2.25 -5.11
N LEU A 4 1.30 1.05 -5.33
CA LEU A 4 -0.13 0.77 -5.38
C LEU A 4 -0.56 0.05 -4.11
N ILE A 5 -1.58 0.56 -3.43
CA ILE A 5 -2.25 -0.10 -2.31
C ILE A 5 -3.74 -0.09 -2.55
N ASN A 6 -4.33 -1.28 -2.65
CA ASN A 6 -5.70 -1.49 -3.09
C ASN A 6 -5.94 -0.77 -4.43
N ASP A 7 -6.69 0.33 -4.42
CA ASP A 7 -7.05 1.17 -5.55
C ASP A 7 -6.37 2.55 -5.52
N GLN A 8 -5.40 2.78 -4.63
CA GLN A 8 -4.74 4.07 -4.46
C GLN A 8 -3.27 3.99 -4.86
N ILE A 9 -2.84 4.96 -5.67
CA ILE A 9 -1.44 5.11 -6.10
C ILE A 9 -0.84 6.33 -5.45
N THR A 10 0.34 6.16 -4.86
CA THR A 10 1.17 7.25 -4.36
C THR A 10 2.57 7.18 -4.96
N GLU A 11 3.27 8.31 -4.96
CA GLU A 11 4.67 8.40 -5.35
C GLU A 11 5.56 8.52 -4.10
N ILE A 12 6.57 7.65 -4.04
CA ILE A 12 7.55 7.60 -2.96
C ILE A 12 8.92 7.79 -3.61
N GLU A 13 9.57 8.92 -3.34
CA GLU A 13 10.83 9.28 -4.00
C GLU A 13 11.95 8.30 -3.62
N ILE A 14 12.21 8.12 -2.31
CA ILE A 14 13.22 7.20 -1.77
C ILE A 14 12.60 6.47 -0.56
N PRO A 15 12.02 5.27 -0.76
CA PRO A 15 11.28 4.54 0.29
C PRO A 15 12.07 4.33 1.57
N GLU A 16 13.35 3.96 1.49
CA GLU A 16 14.19 3.69 2.66
C GLU A 16 14.46 4.97 3.47
N MET A 17 14.74 6.08 2.78
CA MET A 17 14.95 7.37 3.43
C MET A 17 13.65 7.91 4.03
N HIS A 18 12.52 7.73 3.34
CA HIS A 18 11.20 8.11 3.84
C HIS A 18 10.87 7.32 5.11
N LEU A 19 11.00 6.00 5.08
CA LEU A 19 10.79 5.13 6.24
C LEU A 19 11.70 5.52 7.40
N ALA A 20 12.99 5.74 7.17
CA ALA A 20 13.95 6.13 8.20
C ALA A 20 13.53 7.41 8.97
N LYS A 21 12.86 8.36 8.29
CA LYS A 21 12.36 9.60 8.90
C LYS A 21 11.00 9.45 9.60
N ARG A 22 10.19 8.47 9.19
CA ARG A 22 8.75 8.45 9.49
C ARG A 22 8.30 7.29 10.37
N TRP A 23 9.09 6.22 10.47
CA TRP A 23 8.67 4.98 11.15
C TRP A 23 8.22 5.18 12.62
N GLN A 24 8.83 6.13 13.34
CA GLN A 24 8.46 6.44 14.72
C GLN A 24 7.05 7.05 14.80
N SER A 25 6.75 8.00 13.92
CA SER A 25 5.43 8.64 13.83
C SER A 25 4.37 7.69 13.28
N LEU A 26 4.76 6.81 12.34
CA LEU A 26 3.90 5.73 11.84
C LEU A 26 3.54 4.73 12.97
N GLY A 27 4.43 4.56 13.96
CA GLY A 27 4.18 3.68 15.10
C GLY A 27 4.27 2.19 14.77
N CYS A 28 5.01 1.82 13.71
CA CYS A 28 5.18 0.43 13.32
C CYS A 28 6.14 -0.35 14.23
N GLY A 29 6.83 0.31 15.16
CA GLY A 29 7.99 -0.24 15.87
C GLY A 29 9.26 -0.13 15.02
N ASP A 30 10.38 -0.66 15.51
CA ASP A 30 11.66 -0.59 14.80
C ASP A 30 11.60 -1.40 13.49
N PRO A 31 11.62 -0.76 12.31
CA PRO A 31 11.56 -1.48 11.06
C PRO A 31 12.81 -2.34 10.86
N TYR A 32 14.00 -2.00 11.36
CA TYR A 32 15.23 -2.75 11.04
C TYR A 32 15.24 -4.17 11.66
N GLY A 33 14.56 -4.37 12.79
CA GLY A 33 14.34 -5.69 13.40
C GLY A 33 13.08 -6.43 12.92
N MET A 34 12.24 -5.77 12.12
CA MET A 34 10.93 -6.27 11.71
C MET A 34 11.00 -7.24 10.52
N ARG A 35 10.27 -8.35 10.60
CA ARG A 35 10.06 -9.30 9.49
C ARG A 35 8.98 -8.79 8.52
N ALA A 36 9.04 -9.24 7.27
CA ALA A 36 8.02 -8.97 6.26
C ALA A 36 6.59 -9.21 6.74
N ARG A 37 6.34 -10.34 7.42
CA ARG A 37 5.01 -10.68 7.95
C ARG A 37 4.53 -9.68 9.01
N GLU A 38 5.41 -9.18 9.85
CA GLU A 38 5.05 -8.21 10.90
C GLU A 38 4.68 -6.86 10.29
N ALA A 39 5.41 -6.44 9.26
CA ALA A 39 5.10 -5.24 8.47
C ALA A 39 3.72 -5.33 7.81
N LEU A 40 3.41 -6.48 7.19
CA LEU A 40 2.11 -6.72 6.57
C LEU A 40 0.99 -6.76 7.60
N ASN A 41 1.18 -7.43 8.74
CA ASN A 41 0.18 -7.45 9.81
C ASN A 41 -0.10 -6.04 10.35
N PHE A 42 0.94 -5.22 10.53
CA PHE A 42 0.80 -3.82 10.92
C PHE A 42 -0.01 -3.04 9.88
N ALA A 43 0.38 -3.12 8.60
CA ALA A 43 -0.31 -2.42 7.53
C ALA A 43 -1.78 -2.87 7.39
N SER A 44 -2.06 -4.18 7.44
CA SER A 44 -3.43 -4.73 7.43
C SER A 44 -4.29 -4.16 8.56
N ARG A 45 -3.71 -3.99 9.76
CA ARG A 45 -4.44 -3.40 10.90
C ARG A 45 -4.77 -1.93 10.65
N VAL A 46 -3.80 -1.14 10.21
CA VAL A 46 -4.01 0.30 9.93
C VAL A 46 -5.05 0.49 8.82
N VAL A 47 -4.92 -0.26 7.72
CA VAL A 47 -5.88 -0.25 6.61
C VAL A 47 -7.26 -0.68 7.10
N GLY A 48 -7.34 -1.75 7.89
CA GLY A 48 -8.61 -2.24 8.45
C GLY A 48 -9.30 -1.24 9.37
N GLU A 49 -8.55 -0.49 10.19
CA GLU A 49 -9.09 0.58 11.04
C GLU A 49 -9.70 1.71 10.19
N HIS A 50 -8.99 2.19 9.17
CA HIS A 50 -9.48 3.26 8.29
C HIS A 50 -10.72 2.84 7.49
N LEU A 51 -10.74 1.59 7.00
CA LEU A 51 -11.88 1.04 6.30
C LEU A 51 -13.13 0.96 7.18
N LYS A 52 -13.00 0.49 8.44
CA LYS A 52 -14.12 0.43 9.38
C LYS A 52 -14.74 1.80 9.64
N GLU A 53 -13.90 2.81 9.78
CA GLU A 53 -14.33 4.20 10.01
C GLU A 53 -14.77 4.90 8.71
N HIS A 54 -14.69 4.23 7.56
CA HIS A 54 -14.94 4.81 6.23
C HIS A 54 -14.09 6.06 5.95
N ILE A 55 -12.88 6.10 6.50
CA ILE A 55 -11.93 7.20 6.35
C ILE A 55 -10.94 6.83 5.24
N PRO A 56 -10.78 7.67 4.21
CA PRO A 56 -9.77 7.45 3.19
C PRO A 56 -8.36 7.56 3.80
N LEU A 57 -7.42 6.75 3.32
CA LEU A 57 -6.01 6.88 3.67
C LEU A 57 -5.47 8.18 3.05
N GLU A 58 -4.91 9.05 3.88
CA GLU A 58 -4.21 10.24 3.40
C GLU A 58 -2.93 9.88 2.66
N ASP A 59 -2.50 10.71 1.71
CA ASP A 59 -1.31 10.45 0.90
C ASP A 59 -0.04 10.24 1.74
N SER A 60 0.11 11.01 2.84
CA SER A 60 1.25 10.82 3.76
C SER A 60 1.26 9.44 4.42
N LEU A 61 0.08 8.91 4.77
CA LEU A 61 -0.06 7.57 5.33
C LEU A 61 0.16 6.50 4.26
N LEU A 62 -0.29 6.72 3.03
CA LEU A 62 0.02 5.84 1.89
C LEU A 62 1.53 5.72 1.66
N GLN A 63 2.24 6.84 1.69
CA GLN A 63 3.70 6.87 1.54
C GLN A 63 4.40 6.17 2.71
N ASP A 64 3.94 6.42 3.95
CA ASP A 64 4.51 5.79 5.14
C ASP A 64 4.32 4.26 5.11
N LEU A 65 3.10 3.78 4.80
CA LEU A 65 2.80 2.35 4.65
C LEU A 65 3.52 1.72 3.46
N GLY A 66 3.52 2.39 2.30
CA GLY A 66 4.20 1.90 1.10
C GLY A 66 5.70 1.78 1.30
N SER A 67 6.32 2.75 1.97
CA SER A 67 7.75 2.71 2.30
C SER A 67 8.09 1.52 3.20
N LEU A 68 7.26 1.24 4.20
CA LEU A 68 7.42 0.08 5.07
C LEU A 68 7.31 -1.23 4.28
N ILE A 69 6.29 -1.37 3.43
CA ILE A 69 6.03 -2.59 2.66
C ILE A 69 7.15 -2.82 1.64
N ILE A 70 7.54 -1.80 0.88
CA ILE A 70 8.66 -1.88 -0.09
C ILE A 70 9.93 -2.33 0.64
N ALA A 71 10.31 -1.64 1.72
CA ALA A 71 11.54 -1.94 2.46
C ALA A 71 11.57 -3.36 3.04
N LYS A 72 10.42 -3.98 3.28
CA LYS A 72 10.31 -5.29 3.93
C LYS A 72 10.03 -6.45 2.99
N THR A 73 9.47 -6.17 1.82
CA THR A 73 8.98 -7.20 0.90
C THR A 73 9.53 -7.07 -0.50
N GLY A 74 10.03 -5.89 -0.88
CA GLY A 74 10.40 -5.54 -2.25
C GLY A 74 9.21 -5.34 -3.19
N ALA A 75 7.97 -5.50 -2.72
CA ALA A 75 6.77 -5.33 -3.52
C ALA A 75 6.43 -3.84 -3.68
N ASN A 76 6.00 -3.45 -4.88
CA ASN A 76 5.52 -2.09 -5.19
C ASN A 76 4.01 -2.02 -5.37
N ALA A 77 3.32 -3.15 -5.21
CA ALA A 77 1.87 -3.24 -5.19
C ALA A 77 1.42 -4.20 -4.10
N VAL A 78 0.38 -3.81 -3.38
CA VAL A 78 -0.25 -4.63 -2.35
C VAL A 78 -1.77 -4.51 -2.42
N LEU A 79 -2.46 -5.63 -2.26
CA LEU A 79 -3.89 -5.68 -2.06
C LEU A 79 -4.20 -6.24 -0.68
N PHE A 80 -4.99 -5.51 0.08
CA PHE A 80 -5.62 -5.93 1.32
C PHE A 80 -7.09 -6.28 1.01
N PRO A 81 -7.41 -7.55 0.67
CA PRO A 81 -8.77 -7.93 0.30
C PRO A 81 -9.71 -7.75 1.49
N ILE A 82 -10.94 -7.31 1.23
CA ILE A 82 -11.93 -7.00 2.25
C ILE A 82 -13.09 -7.99 2.14
N PHE A 83 -13.39 -8.68 3.24
CA PHE A 83 -14.53 -9.60 3.36
C PHE A 83 -15.43 -9.14 4.51
N GLY A 84 -16.42 -8.29 4.20
CA GLY A 84 -17.18 -7.58 5.24
C GLY A 84 -16.28 -6.62 6.01
N ASP A 85 -16.22 -6.76 7.34
CA ASP A 85 -15.39 -5.89 8.21
C ASP A 85 -13.99 -6.47 8.50
N VAL A 86 -13.59 -7.51 7.78
CA VAL A 86 -12.34 -8.23 8.00
C VAL A 86 -11.42 -8.07 6.80
N VAL A 87 -10.18 -7.65 7.07
CA VAL A 87 -9.09 -7.66 6.09
C VAL A 87 -8.54 -9.08 5.99
N GLY A 88 -8.58 -9.65 4.78
CA GLY A 88 -8.04 -10.96 4.47
C GLY A 88 -6.52 -10.96 4.31
N GLU A 89 -5.97 -12.06 3.79
CA GLU A 89 -4.53 -12.20 3.59
C GLU A 89 -4.02 -11.23 2.50
N PRO A 90 -3.00 -10.39 2.79
CA PRO A 90 -2.47 -9.45 1.83
C PRO A 90 -1.84 -10.14 0.62
N ARG A 91 -2.05 -9.59 -0.57
CA ARG A 91 -1.45 -10.06 -1.81
C ARG A 91 -0.41 -9.07 -2.28
N LEU A 92 0.84 -9.52 -2.38
CA LEU A 92 1.96 -8.69 -2.83
C LEU A 92 2.26 -8.95 -4.30
N THR A 93 2.63 -7.90 -5.03
CA THR A 93 3.00 -7.99 -6.43
C THR A 93 4.09 -6.97 -6.74
N ILE A 94 4.99 -7.36 -7.65
CA ILE A 94 5.94 -6.43 -8.26
C ILE A 94 5.43 -6.17 -9.67
N LEU A 95 4.94 -4.95 -9.90
CA LEU A 95 4.46 -4.48 -11.19
C LEU A 95 5.55 -3.68 -11.91
N PRO A 96 5.63 -3.74 -13.25
CA PRO A 96 6.46 -2.82 -14.01
C PRO A 96 6.03 -1.37 -13.76
N GLU A 97 6.99 -0.45 -13.63
CA GLU A 97 6.71 0.97 -13.35
C GLU A 97 5.78 1.58 -14.42
N THR A 98 5.94 1.19 -15.69
CA THR A 98 5.10 1.64 -16.80
C THR A 98 3.61 1.28 -16.62
N ILE A 99 3.31 0.18 -15.94
CA ILE A 99 1.93 -0.20 -15.61
C ILE A 99 1.38 0.72 -14.52
N LEU A 100 2.18 0.98 -13.48
CA LEU A 100 1.79 1.90 -12.40
C LEU A 100 1.60 3.34 -12.91
N GLU A 101 2.48 3.81 -13.79
CA GLU A 101 2.35 5.11 -14.46
C GLU A 101 1.05 5.18 -15.27
N SER A 102 0.77 4.14 -16.08
CA SER A 102 -0.46 4.09 -16.86
C SER A 102 -1.72 4.08 -15.97
N LEU A 103 -1.68 3.42 -14.81
CA LEU A 103 -2.79 3.44 -13.85
C LEU A 103 -2.97 4.82 -13.21
N ARG A 104 -1.88 5.45 -12.77
CA ARG A 104 -1.89 6.81 -12.21
C ARG A 104 -2.43 7.84 -13.21
N ASP A 105 -2.00 7.76 -14.47
CA ASP A 105 -2.39 8.69 -15.51
C ASP A 105 -3.85 8.51 -15.94
N ARG A 106 -4.37 7.28 -15.92
CA ARG A 106 -5.81 7.01 -16.09
C ARG A 106 -6.60 7.61 -14.93
N HIS A 107 -6.15 7.44 -13.69
CA HIS A 107 -6.79 8.04 -12.52
C HIS A 107 -6.85 9.57 -12.60
N HIS A 108 -5.73 10.21 -12.92
CA HIS A 108 -5.67 11.68 -13.03
C HIS A 108 -6.54 12.23 -14.17
N ARG A 109 -6.55 11.58 -15.34
CA ARG A 109 -7.28 12.08 -16.52
C ARG A 109 -8.76 11.77 -16.50
N GLU A 110 -9.14 10.59 -15.99
CA GLU A 110 -10.51 10.07 -16.10
C GLU A 110 -11.24 10.06 -14.76
N GLY A 111 -10.56 10.35 -13.64
CA GLY A 111 -11.13 10.25 -12.29
C GLY A 111 -11.45 8.82 -11.88
N LYS A 112 -10.93 7.81 -12.59
CA LYS A 112 -11.19 6.39 -12.33
C LYS A 112 -10.08 5.78 -11.50
N ALA A 113 -10.42 5.31 -10.30
CA ALA A 113 -9.48 4.55 -9.48
C ALA A 113 -8.97 3.32 -10.24
N PRO A 114 -7.70 2.92 -10.06
CA PRO A 114 -7.17 1.63 -10.48
C PRO A 114 -8.16 0.49 -10.23
N ASP A 115 -8.54 -0.25 -11.27
CA ASP A 115 -9.39 -1.44 -11.09
C ASP A 115 -8.53 -2.59 -10.56
N VAL A 116 -8.71 -2.90 -9.29
CA VAL A 116 -8.05 -4.01 -8.58
C VAL A 116 -8.19 -5.34 -9.34
N ARG A 117 -9.29 -5.55 -10.09
CA ARG A 117 -9.52 -6.79 -10.85
C ARG A 117 -8.65 -6.92 -12.08
N GLU A 118 -8.16 -5.81 -12.66
CA GLU A 118 -7.18 -5.86 -13.75
C GLU A 118 -5.83 -6.44 -13.28
N ILE A 119 -5.51 -6.25 -11.99
CA ILE A 119 -4.20 -6.57 -11.40
C ILE A 119 -4.26 -7.89 -10.62
N TRP A 120 -5.35 -8.10 -9.88
CA TRP A 120 -5.61 -9.32 -9.11
C TRP A 120 -6.99 -9.91 -9.50
N PRO A 121 -7.08 -10.66 -10.61
CA PRO A 121 -8.37 -11.15 -11.14
C PRO A 121 -9.16 -12.02 -10.16
N ASN A 122 -8.46 -12.75 -9.29
CA ASN A 122 -9.06 -13.67 -8.30
C ASN A 122 -9.30 -12.99 -6.93
N ALA A 123 -9.39 -11.66 -6.87
CA ALA A 123 -9.58 -10.91 -5.63
C ALA A 123 -11.02 -10.53 -5.32
N ALA A 124 -11.95 -10.78 -6.24
CA ALA A 124 -13.38 -10.57 -6.08
C ALA A 124 -14.07 -11.82 -5.50
#